data_AF-A0A936F4U3-F1
#
_entry.id   AF-A0A936F4U3-F1
#
_cell.length_a   1.000
_cell.length_b   1.000
_cell.length_c   1.000
_cell.angle_alpha   90.00
_cell.angle_beta   90.00
_cell.angle_gamma   90.00
#
_symmetry.space_group_name_H-M   'P 1'
#
loop_
_entity.id
_entity.type
_entity.pdbx_description
1 polymer ?
#
loop_
_entity_poly.entity_id
_entity_poly.type
_entity_poly.pdbx_seq_one_letter_code
_entity_poly.pdbx_strand_id
1 'polypeptide(L)' 'MASPLGLILLKLEAGSPQDAADILALLGNAQALDRPSLRAEVTTQAARLTGDAKAFWTKISAL' A
#
# COMPACT_ATOMS: atom_id res chain seq x y z
N MET A 1 0.11 10.37 14.91
CA MET A 1 -0.75 10.24 13.70
C MET A 1 -0.08 9.24 12.77
N ALA A 2 -0.79 8.22 12.30
CA ALA A 2 -0.22 7.25 11.35
C ALA A 2 -0.01 7.92 9.98
N SER A 3 1.16 7.75 9.37
CA SER A 3 1.41 8.26 8.02
C SER A 3 0.64 7.41 6.98
N PRO A 4 0.29 7.95 5.80
CA PRO A 4 -0.35 7.19 4.74
C PRO A 4 0.44 5.92 4.36
N LEU A 5 1.78 6.02 4.32
CA LEU A 5 2.66 4.88 4.12
C LEU A 5 2.48 3.82 5.22
N GLY A 6 2.49 4.22 6.50
CA GLY A 6 2.32 3.29 7.62
C GLY A 6 0.97 2.59 7.60
N LEU A 7 -0.10 3.30 7.21
CA LEU A 7 -1.44 2.72 7.06
C LEU A 7 -1.47 1.70 5.93
N ILE A 8 -0.85 1.98 4.79
CA ILE A 8 -0.77 1.04 3.67
C ILE A 8 0.00 -0.22 4.08
N LEU A 9 1.15 -0.08 4.73
CA LEU A 9 1.96 -1.23 5.16
C LEU A 9 1.22 -2.10 6.19
N LEU A 10 0.50 -1.48 7.12
CA LEU A 10 -0.34 -2.21 8.07
C LEU A 10 -1.44 -3.00 7.37
N LYS A 11 -2.11 -2.39 6.38
CA LYS A 11 -3.16 -3.02 5.58
C LYS A 11 -2.64 -4.17 4.71
N LEU A 12 -1.42 -4.04 4.19
CA LEU A 12 -0.75 -5.11 3.46
C LEU A 12 -0.47 -6.33 4.33
N GLU A 13 -0.07 -6.14 5.58
CA GLU A 13 0.13 -7.22 6.55
C GLU A 13 -1.18 -7.82 7.06
N ALA A 14 -2.27 -7.04 7.12
CA ALA A 14 -3.59 -7.55 7.50
C ALA A 14 -4.23 -8.43 6.41
N GLY A 15 -4.04 -8.08 5.13
CA GLY A 15 -4.34 -8.95 3.98
C GLY A 15 -5.83 -9.20 3.70
N SER A 16 -6.75 -8.39 4.21
CA SER A 16 -8.19 -8.59 3.97
C SER A 16 -8.65 -8.06 2.60
N PRO A 17 -9.78 -8.53 2.04
CA PRO A 17 -10.32 -7.99 0.79
C PRO A 17 -10.63 -6.48 0.85
N GLN A 18 -11.07 -5.98 2.00
CA GLN A 18 -11.34 -4.56 2.21
C GLN A 18 -10.05 -3.73 2.15
N ASP A 19 -8.92 -4.30 2.58
CA ASP A 19 -7.63 -3.60 2.59
C ASP A 19 -7.14 -3.25 1.19
N ALA A 20 -7.46 -4.05 0.16
CA ALA A 20 -7.09 -3.73 -1.22
C ALA A 20 -7.73 -2.42 -1.70
N ALA A 21 -9.04 -2.25 -1.47
CA ALA A 21 -9.77 -1.04 -1.85
C ALA A 21 -9.24 0.18 -1.08
N ASP A 22 -8.98 0.02 0.22
CA ASP A 22 -8.47 1.09 1.05
C ASP A 22 -7.06 1.52 0.64
N ILE A 23 -6.17 0.58 0.30
CA ILE A 23 -4.82 0.87 -0.22
C ILE A 23 -4.90 1.65 -1.54
N LEU A 24 -5.76 1.23 -2.47
CA LEU A 24 -5.96 1.94 -3.73
C LEU A 24 -6.51 3.36 -3.51
N ALA A 25 -7.46 3.54 -2.59
CA ALA A 25 -7.99 4.85 -2.23
C ALA A 25 -6.89 5.76 -1.62
N LEU A 26 -6.05 5.22 -0.74
CA LEU A 26 -4.94 5.97 -0.15
C LEU A 26 -3.90 6.39 -1.20
N LEU A 27 -3.58 5.52 -2.16
CA LEU A 27 -2.67 5.82 -3.27
C LEU A 27 -3.26 6.88 -4.22
N GLY A 28 -4.55 6.74 -4.58
CA GLY A 28 -5.25 7.72 -5.43
C GLY A 28 -5.33 9.10 -4.78
N ASN A 29 -5.64 9.16 -3.48
CA ASN A 29 -5.63 10.41 -2.72
C ASN A 29 -4.23 11.04 -2.67
N ALA A 30 -3.17 10.24 -2.51
CA ALA A 30 -1.81 10.75 -2.53
C ALA A 30 -1.42 11.33 -3.91
N GLN A 31 -1.85 10.70 -4.99
CA GLN A 31 -1.66 11.23 -6.35
C GLN A 31 -2.40 12.55 -6.55
N ALA A 32 -3.65 12.66 -6.08
CA ALA A 32 -4.42 13.91 -6.13
C ALA A 32 -3.81 15.05 -5.31
N LEU A 33 -3.01 14.72 -4.28
CA LEU A 33 -2.29 15.66 -3.42
C LEU A 33 -0.83 15.89 -3.88
N ASP A 34 -0.50 15.54 -5.11
CA ASP A 34 0.82 15.72 -5.73
C ASP A 34 1.97 15.02 -4.96
N ARG A 35 1.69 13.83 -4.42
CA ARG A 35 2.67 12.93 -3.76
C ARG A 35 2.90 11.66 -4.57
N PRO A 36 3.49 11.75 -5.77
CA PRO A 36 3.70 10.60 -6.64
C PRO A 36 4.70 9.57 -6.07
N SER A 37 5.55 9.96 -5.10
CA SER A 37 6.55 9.08 -4.49
C SER A 37 5.95 7.97 -3.62
N LEU A 38 4.71 8.12 -3.13
CA LEU A 38 4.15 7.18 -2.16
C LEU A 38 4.08 5.75 -2.70
N ARG A 39 3.75 5.56 -3.98
CA ARG A 39 3.72 4.22 -4.60
C ARG A 39 5.12 3.58 -4.64
N ALA A 40 6.15 4.37 -4.93
CA ALA A 40 7.54 3.92 -4.91
C ALA A 40 7.99 3.57 -3.49
N GLU A 41 7.64 4.40 -2.51
CA GLU A 41 7.93 4.17 -1.09
C GLU A 41 7.26 2.89 -0.57
N VAL A 42 5.98 2.68 -0.90
CA VAL A 42 5.27 1.44 -0.57
C VAL A 42 5.96 0.25 -1.22
N THR A 43 6.38 0.35 -2.49
CA THR A 43 7.09 -0.73 -3.19
C THR A 43 8.40 -1.09 -2.49
N THR A 44 9.19 -0.10 -2.10
CA THR A 44 10.45 -0.31 -1.37
C THR A 44 10.23 -0.96 0.00
N GLN A 45 9.23 -0.53 0.76
CA GLN A 45 8.96 -1.05 2.10
C GLN A 45 8.25 -2.41 2.07
N ALA A 46 7.35 -2.64 1.11
CA ALA A 46 6.66 -3.92 0.90
C ALA A 46 7.65 -5.07 0.67
N ALA A 47 8.80 -4.80 0.05
CA ALA A 47 9.87 -5.77 -0.13
C ALA A 47 10.47 -6.31 1.20
N ARG A 48 10.17 -5.66 2.34
CA ARG A 48 10.62 -6.08 3.68
C ARG A 48 9.52 -6.76 4.52
N LEU A 49 8.28 -6.78 4.03
CA LEU A 49 7.13 -7.40 4.71
C LEU A 49 7.15 -8.93 4.61
N THR A 50 6.18 -9.57 5.25
CA THR A 50 5.92 -11.03 5.14
C THR A 50 5.68 -11.47 3.69
N GLY A 51 5.81 -12.77 3.43
CA GLY A 51 5.60 -13.36 2.09
C GLY A 51 4.18 -13.11 1.56
N ASP A 52 3.18 -13.23 2.43
CA ASP A 52 1.78 -13.00 2.08
C ASP A 52 1.49 -11.53 1.78
N ALA A 53 2.02 -10.61 2.60
CA ALA A 53 1.91 -9.18 2.36
C ALA A 53 2.57 -8.75 1.05
N LYS A 54 3.72 -9.35 0.70
CA LYS A 54 4.38 -9.16 -0.61
C LYS A 54 3.52 -9.65 -1.75
N ALA A 55 3.00 -10.88 -1.65
CA ALA A 55 2.13 -11.44 -2.67
C ALA A 55 0.86 -10.60 -2.85
N PHE A 56 0.32 -10.06 -1.75
CA PHE A 56 -0.83 -9.16 -1.77
C PHE A 56 -0.50 -7.82 -2.43
N TRP A 57 0.63 -7.20 -2.10
CA TRP A 57 1.11 -5.99 -2.77
C TRP A 57 1.29 -6.21 -4.27
N THR A 58 1.91 -7.32 -4.68
CA THR A 58 2.08 -7.66 -6.10
C THR A 58 0.74 -7.68 -6.83
N LYS A 59 -0.30 -8.30 -6.24
CA LYS A 59 -1.65 -8.32 -6.82
C LYS A 59 -2.25 -6.93 -6.95
N ILE A 60 -2.19 -6.12 -5.88
CA ILE A 60 -2.75 -4.75 -5.88
C ILE A 60 -2.02 -3.86 -6.89
N SER A 61 -0.69 -3.96 -6.95
CA SER A 61 0.14 -3.11 -7.80
C SER A 61 -0.03 -3.36 -9.31
N ALA A 62 -0.67 -4.48 -9.67
CA ALA A 62 -0.98 -4.85 -11.05
C ALA A 62 -2.40 -4.43 -11.50
N LEU A 63 -3.22 -3.91 -10.58
CA LEU A 63 -4.51 -3.27 -10.88
C LEU A 63 -4.32 -1.85 -11.42
#